data_AF-A0A850JE75-F1
#
_entry.id   AF-A0A850JE75-F1
#
_cell.length_a   1.000
_cell.length_b   1.000
_cell.length_c   1.000
_cell.angle_alpha   90.00
_cell.angle_beta   90.00
_cell.angle_gamma   90.00
#
_symmetry.space_group_name_H-M   'P 1'
#
loop_
_entity.id
_entity.type
_entity.pdbx_description
1 polymer ?
#
loop_
_entity_poly.entity_id
_entity_poly.type
_entity_poly.pdbx_seq_one_letter_code
_entity_poly.pdbx_strand_id
1 'polypeptide(L)'
;MTGTAVYLYGVARGLDPADLGGAPGVAGAPVRGVAAGGLTALVSTVALADYGEAALRANLEDLAWLEATARAHHDVVDRAAHAAPTAPVRIATIYRDDARVAEVLSAQGARFTEILDLISGRSEWGVKAYAAPETLRGETGAGGDTDPGGGLAPRAEPLTGPQPAPEGGVGTAYLRRRQEERRRYAVP
;
A
#
# COMPACT_ATOMS: atom_id res chain seq x y z
N MET A 1 -8.04 24.17 -18.55
CA MET A 1 -6.79 24.71 -17.97
C MET A 1 -5.86 23.55 -17.69
N THR A 2 -4.70 23.48 -18.35
CA THR A 2 -3.67 22.46 -18.15
C THR A 2 -2.79 22.83 -16.96
N GLY A 3 -3.31 22.65 -15.75
CA GLY A 3 -2.50 22.80 -14.53
C GLY A 3 -1.86 21.47 -14.14
N THR A 4 -0.84 21.53 -13.30
CA THR A 4 -0.13 20.36 -12.77
C THR A 4 -0.20 20.31 -11.26
N ALA A 5 0.06 19.12 -10.72
CA ALA A 5 0.19 18.86 -9.30
C ALA A 5 1.33 17.86 -9.06
N VAL A 6 1.65 17.63 -7.79
CA VAL A 6 2.73 16.75 -7.36
C VAL A 6 2.14 15.56 -6.63
N TYR A 7 2.30 14.37 -7.20
CA TYR A 7 1.94 13.10 -6.56
C TYR A 7 3.09 12.65 -5.67
N LEU A 8 2.83 12.40 -4.38
CA LEU A 8 3.82 11.87 -3.42
C LEU A 8 3.64 10.37 -3.23
N TYR A 9 4.72 9.61 -3.42
CA TYR A 9 4.75 8.15 -3.20
C TYR A 9 5.15 7.77 -1.77
N GLY A 10 6.18 8.45 -1.26
CA GLY A 10 6.77 8.13 0.03
C GLY A 10 7.92 9.07 0.38
N VAL A 11 8.45 8.90 1.58
CA VAL A 11 9.59 9.65 2.10
C VAL A 11 10.68 8.67 2.49
N ALA A 12 11.88 8.88 1.97
CA ALA A 12 13.05 8.05 2.21
C ALA A 12 14.16 8.85 2.90
N ARG A 13 15.10 8.13 3.54
CA ARG A 13 16.34 8.70 4.07
C ARG A 13 17.53 8.09 3.34
N GLY A 14 18.42 8.94 2.83
CA GLY A 14 19.65 8.49 2.16
C GLY A 14 19.45 7.89 0.77
N LEU A 15 18.29 8.09 0.16
CA LEU A 15 17.99 7.63 -1.19
C LEU A 15 18.44 8.67 -2.22
N ASP A 16 19.25 8.26 -3.20
CA ASP A 16 19.46 9.01 -4.44
C ASP A 16 18.32 8.63 -5.43
N PRO A 17 17.53 9.59 -5.93
CA PRO A 17 16.52 9.31 -6.96
C PRO A 17 17.06 8.59 -8.20
N ALA A 18 18.36 8.70 -8.51
CA ALA A 18 19.00 7.94 -9.58
C ALA A 18 18.94 6.41 -9.36
N ASP A 19 18.91 5.96 -8.10
CA ASP A 19 18.87 4.54 -7.73
C ASP A 19 17.53 3.86 -8.10
N LEU A 20 16.49 4.63 -8.42
CA LEU A 20 15.20 4.10 -8.87
C LEU A 20 15.24 3.56 -10.31
N GLY A 21 16.34 3.78 -11.04
CA GLY A 21 16.56 3.20 -12.37
C GLY A 21 15.57 3.69 -13.42
N GLY A 22 15.08 4.93 -13.29
CA GLY A 22 14.14 5.53 -14.26
C GLY A 22 12.76 4.86 -14.28
N ALA A 23 12.35 4.20 -13.19
CA ALA A 23 11.02 3.61 -13.08
C ALA A 23 9.92 4.62 -13.41
N PRO A 24 8.93 4.26 -14.26
CA PRO A 24 7.77 5.11 -14.46
C PRO A 24 6.92 5.12 -13.19
N GLY A 25 6.47 6.32 -12.81
CA GLY A 25 5.49 6.52 -11.77
C GLY A 25 4.06 6.41 -12.30
N VAL A 26 3.10 6.95 -11.53
CA VAL A 26 1.69 7.02 -11.94
C VAL A 26 1.55 7.77 -13.26
N ALA A 27 0.62 7.30 -14.10
CA ALA A 27 0.40 7.80 -15.46
C ALA A 27 1.67 7.79 -16.35
N GLY A 28 2.67 6.97 -16.03
CA GLY A 28 3.94 6.93 -16.76
C GLY A 28 4.86 8.14 -16.51
N ALA A 29 4.51 8.99 -15.55
CA ALA A 29 5.30 10.19 -15.24
C ALA A 29 6.65 9.81 -14.62
N PRO A 30 7.74 10.53 -14.94
CA PRO A 30 9.04 10.27 -14.32
C PRO A 30 8.97 10.50 -12.80
N VAL A 31 9.69 9.67 -12.05
CA VAL A 31 9.87 9.85 -10.61
C VAL A 31 11.11 10.70 -10.36
N ARG A 32 10.99 11.65 -9.43
CA ARG A 32 12.06 12.57 -9.01
C ARG A 32 12.05 12.75 -7.49
N GLY A 33 13.18 13.20 -6.94
CA GLY A 33 13.31 13.51 -5.52
C GLY A 33 13.06 15.00 -5.22
N VAL A 34 12.41 15.28 -4.09
CA VAL A 34 12.39 16.59 -3.44
C VAL A 34 13.06 16.43 -2.08
N ALA A 35 14.21 17.08 -1.88
CA ALA A 35 15.00 16.96 -0.67
C ALA A 35 14.74 18.10 0.31
N ALA A 36 14.53 17.77 1.60
CA ALA A 36 14.48 18.74 2.69
C ALA A 36 14.76 18.05 4.04
N GLY A 37 15.53 18.70 4.92
CA GLY A 37 15.77 18.19 6.28
C GLY A 37 16.44 16.81 6.35
N GLY A 38 17.31 16.47 5.38
CA GLY A 38 17.96 15.15 5.31
C GLY A 38 17.05 14.01 4.85
N LEU A 39 15.83 14.32 4.40
CA LEU A 39 14.86 13.40 3.83
C LEU A 39 14.67 13.68 2.34
N THR A 40 14.27 12.65 1.60
CA THR A 40 13.93 12.71 0.17
C THR A 40 12.50 12.26 -0.01
N ALA A 41 11.62 13.15 -0.46
CA ALA A 41 10.29 12.79 -0.94
C ALA A 41 10.38 12.30 -2.38
N LEU A 42 9.75 11.16 -2.67
CA LEU A 42 9.62 10.62 -4.02
C LEU A 42 8.34 11.12 -4.64
N VAL A 43 8.44 11.79 -5.78
CA VAL A 43 7.30 12.45 -6.39
C VAL A 43 7.27 12.34 -7.92
N SER A 44 6.08 12.55 -8.50
CA SER A 44 5.89 12.77 -9.94
C SER A 44 5.03 14.01 -10.17
N THR A 45 5.29 14.71 -11.27
CA THR A 45 4.40 15.79 -11.74
C THR A 45 3.27 15.18 -12.55
N VAL A 46 2.02 15.46 -12.17
CA VAL A 46 0.80 14.90 -12.77
C VAL A 46 -0.14 15.99 -13.26
N ALA A 47 -1.01 15.67 -14.22
CA ALA A 47 -1.99 16.62 -14.76
C ALA A 47 -3.17 16.80 -13.79
N LEU A 48 -3.57 18.05 -13.53
CA LEU A 48 -4.79 18.34 -12.75
C LEU A 48 -6.07 17.88 -13.45
N ALA A 49 -6.02 17.64 -14.76
CA ALA A 49 -7.14 17.06 -15.51
C ALA A 49 -7.54 15.69 -14.96
N ASP A 50 -6.57 14.91 -14.44
CA ASP A 50 -6.79 13.56 -13.94
C ASP A 50 -6.67 13.49 -12.40
N TYR A 51 -5.83 14.34 -11.81
CA TYR A 51 -5.49 14.32 -10.38
C TYR A 51 -5.98 15.55 -9.60
N GLY A 52 -6.69 16.48 -10.24
CA GLY A 52 -7.39 17.56 -9.55
C GLY A 52 -8.57 17.00 -8.74
N GLU A 53 -9.01 17.73 -7.71
CA GLU A 53 -9.93 17.19 -6.70
C GLU A 53 -11.17 16.45 -7.26
N ALA A 54 -11.87 17.06 -8.21
CA ALA A 54 -13.08 16.47 -8.80
C ALA A 54 -12.75 15.24 -9.67
N ALA A 55 -11.73 15.34 -10.52
CA ALA A 55 -11.29 14.24 -11.38
C ALA A 55 -10.76 13.07 -10.56
N LEU A 56 -9.94 13.36 -9.55
CA LEU A 56 -9.41 12.36 -8.63
C LEU A 56 -10.52 11.62 -7.90
N ARG A 57 -11.55 12.33 -7.43
CA ARG A 57 -12.70 11.70 -6.77
C ARG A 57 -13.42 10.73 -7.70
N ALA A 58 -13.69 11.12 -8.94
CA ALA A 58 -14.32 10.25 -9.94
C ALA A 58 -13.42 9.06 -10.31
N ASN A 59 -12.13 9.31 -10.53
CA ASN A 59 -11.15 8.30 -10.91
C ASN A 59 -10.93 7.25 -9.80
N LEU A 60 -11.05 7.62 -8.53
CA LEU A 60 -10.98 6.66 -7.41
C LEU A 60 -12.18 5.70 -7.34
N GLU A 61 -13.28 6.01 -8.02
CA GLU A 61 -14.44 5.10 -8.18
C GLU A 61 -14.27 4.16 -9.38
N ASP A 62 -13.38 4.49 -10.31
CA ASP A 62 -12.97 3.60 -11.40
C ASP A 62 -11.94 2.58 -10.90
N LEU A 63 -12.36 1.31 -10.83
CA LEU A 63 -11.50 0.23 -10.35
C LEU A 63 -10.26 -0.01 -11.22
N ALA A 64 -10.38 0.15 -12.55
CA ALA A 64 -9.26 -0.09 -13.45
C ALA A 64 -8.20 1.02 -13.29
N TRP A 65 -8.67 2.26 -13.18
CA TRP A 65 -7.79 3.40 -12.89
C TRP A 65 -7.13 3.26 -11.51
N LEU A 66 -7.91 2.88 -10.49
CA LEU A 66 -7.40 2.67 -9.14
C LEU A 66 -6.37 1.55 -9.08
N GLU A 67 -6.61 0.41 -9.76
CA GLU A 67 -5.65 -0.68 -9.83
C GLU A 67 -4.34 -0.24 -10.49
N ALA A 68 -4.42 0.41 -11.66
CA ALA A 68 -3.24 0.90 -12.37
C ALA A 68 -2.43 1.89 -11.52
N THR A 69 -3.13 2.83 -10.87
CA THR A 69 -2.51 3.81 -9.97
C THR A 69 -1.88 3.15 -8.75
N ALA A 70 -2.55 2.15 -8.16
CA ALA A 70 -2.04 1.43 -7.00
C ALA A 70 -0.79 0.61 -7.34
N ARG A 71 -0.77 -0.06 -8.50
CA ARG A 71 0.42 -0.79 -8.98
C ARG A 71 1.60 0.15 -9.22
N ALA A 72 1.40 1.22 -9.97
CA ALA A 72 2.46 2.19 -10.22
C ALA A 72 2.97 2.84 -8.92
N HIS A 73 2.08 3.14 -7.97
CA HIS A 73 2.48 3.61 -6.65
C HIS A 73 3.33 2.59 -5.90
N HIS A 74 2.87 1.33 -5.86
CA HIS A 74 3.57 0.24 -5.20
C HIS A 74 4.95 0.00 -5.80
N ASP A 75 5.07 -0.05 -7.13
CA ASP A 75 6.34 -0.32 -7.81
C ASP A 75 7.41 0.74 -7.48
N VAL A 76 7.02 2.02 -7.36
CA VAL A 76 7.94 3.09 -6.94
C VAL A 76 8.37 2.92 -5.49
N VAL A 77 7.42 2.64 -4.60
CA VAL A 77 7.68 2.43 -3.16
C VAL A 77 8.56 1.21 -2.94
N ASP A 78 8.28 0.10 -3.62
CA ASP A 78 9.01 -1.16 -3.50
C ASP A 78 10.47 -0.99 -3.92
N ARG A 79 10.73 -0.34 -5.07
CA ARG A 79 12.08 0.00 -5.50
C ARG A 79 12.82 0.88 -4.51
N ALA A 80 12.13 1.91 -4.00
CA ALA A 80 12.71 2.81 -3.01
C ALA A 80 13.07 2.07 -1.71
N ALA A 81 12.18 1.19 -1.23
CA ALA A 81 12.40 0.39 -0.02
C ALA A 81 13.55 -0.62 -0.17
N HIS A 82 13.80 -1.13 -1.39
CA HIS A 82 14.98 -1.95 -1.67
C HIS A 82 16.29 -1.15 -1.65
N ALA A 83 16.25 0.13 -2.00
CA ALA A 83 17.44 0.99 -2.04
C ALA A 83 17.73 1.67 -0.69
N ALA A 84 16.71 2.08 0.07
CA ALA A 84 16.87 2.82 1.32
C ALA A 84 15.64 2.70 2.24
N PRO A 85 15.77 2.97 3.56
CA PRO A 85 14.63 3.09 4.46
C PRO A 85 13.60 4.08 3.91
N THR A 86 12.40 3.59 3.63
CA THR A 86 11.34 4.34 2.93
C THR A 86 9.99 4.15 3.62
N ALA A 87 9.36 5.27 3.99
CA ALA A 87 8.01 5.30 4.54
C ALA A 87 7.00 5.65 3.43
N PRO A 88 6.14 4.72 2.99
CA PRO A 88 5.12 5.02 1.99
C PRO A 88 4.02 5.92 2.55
N VAL A 89 3.46 6.77 1.69
CA VAL A 89 2.23 7.53 2.02
C VAL A 89 1.00 6.85 1.44
N ARG A 90 -0.18 7.38 1.77
CA ARG A 90 -1.43 6.87 1.18
C ARG A 90 -1.44 7.13 -0.34
N ILE A 91 -2.00 6.19 -1.10
CA ILE A 91 -2.30 6.39 -2.52
C ILE A 91 -3.08 7.70 -2.70
N ALA A 92 -2.77 8.42 -3.77
CA ALA A 92 -3.37 9.71 -4.13
C ALA A 92 -3.09 10.84 -3.10
N THR A 93 -1.91 10.82 -2.49
CA THR A 93 -1.41 11.99 -1.74
C THR A 93 -0.88 13.03 -2.73
N ILE A 94 -1.66 14.10 -2.95
CA ILE A 94 -1.38 15.14 -3.94
C ILE A 94 -1.06 16.48 -3.26
N TYR A 95 -0.02 17.16 -3.75
CA TYR A 95 0.35 18.52 -3.38
C TYR A 95 0.30 19.44 -4.59
N ARG A 96 0.18 20.75 -4.31
CA ARG A 96 0.13 21.78 -5.36
C ARG A 96 1.45 21.93 -6.12
N ASP A 97 2.57 21.82 -5.42
CA ASP A 97 3.91 22.04 -5.94
C ASP A 97 4.97 21.42 -5.01
N ASP A 98 6.22 21.43 -5.45
CA ASP A 98 7.36 20.89 -4.72
C ASP A 98 7.68 21.67 -3.44
N ALA A 99 7.45 22.98 -3.44
CA ALA A 99 7.68 23.82 -2.27
C ALA A 99 6.81 23.33 -1.10
N ARG A 100 5.54 23.00 -1.38
CA ARG A 100 4.66 22.44 -0.35
C ARG A 100 5.12 21.07 0.15
N VAL A 101 5.70 20.23 -0.72
CA VAL A 101 6.29 18.95 -0.31
C VAL A 101 7.49 19.19 0.63
N ALA A 102 8.40 20.10 0.27
CA ALA A 102 9.56 20.44 1.09
C ALA A 102 9.17 21.03 2.46
N GLU A 103 8.12 21.86 2.50
CA GLU A 103 7.54 22.35 3.76
C GLU A 103 7.03 21.22 4.65
N VAL A 104 6.34 20.23 4.07
CA VAL A 104 5.83 19.05 4.82
C VAL A 104 6.99 18.22 5.35
N LEU A 105 8.02 17.97 4.54
CA LEU A 105 9.22 17.26 4.99
C LEU A 105 9.88 17.98 6.17
N SER A 106 9.98 19.30 6.11
CA SER A 106 10.58 20.10 7.19
C SER A 106 9.70 20.09 8.45
N ALA A 107 8.39 20.31 8.30
CA ALA A 107 7.44 20.39 9.41
C ALA A 107 7.17 19.05 10.09
N GLN A 108 7.30 17.94 9.36
CA GLN A 108 7.05 16.58 9.86
C GLN A 108 8.35 15.75 9.99
N GLY A 109 9.52 16.39 9.86
CA GLY A 109 10.81 15.71 9.77
C GLY A 109 11.12 14.79 10.95
N ALA A 110 10.78 15.22 12.17
CA ALA A 110 10.94 14.39 13.38
C ALA A 110 10.10 13.11 13.30
N ARG A 111 8.82 13.22 12.93
CA ARG A 111 7.92 12.07 12.78
C ARG A 111 8.39 11.11 11.69
N PHE A 112 8.80 11.62 10.53
CA PHE A 112 9.35 10.77 9.48
C PHE A 112 10.63 10.08 9.96
N THR A 113 11.48 10.79 10.69
CA THR A 113 12.72 10.24 11.23
C THR A 113 12.45 9.09 12.19
N GLU A 114 11.51 9.25 13.12
CA GLU A 114 11.10 8.19 14.05
C GLU A 114 10.58 6.94 13.31
N ILE A 115 9.72 7.13 12.30
CA ILE A 115 9.20 6.01 11.50
C ILE A 115 10.35 5.31 10.75
N LEU A 116 11.26 6.07 10.15
CA LEU A 116 12.38 5.53 9.38
C LEU A 116 13.37 4.80 10.29
N ASP A 117 13.58 5.26 11.52
CA ASP A 117 14.40 4.57 12.52
C ASP A 117 13.79 3.21 12.91
N LEU A 118 12.46 3.14 13.01
CA LEU A 118 11.75 1.90 13.33
C LEU A 118 11.85 0.84 12.23
N ILE A 119 12.04 1.23 10.96
CA ILE A 119 12.08 0.29 9.83
C ILE A 119 13.49 0.07 9.26
N SER A 120 14.47 0.88 9.66
CA SER A 120 15.85 0.76 9.17
C SER A 120 16.44 -0.62 9.47
N GLY A 121 16.98 -1.26 8.43
CA GLY A 121 17.56 -2.61 8.54
C GLY A 121 16.54 -3.73 8.77
N ARG A 122 15.25 -3.47 8.53
CA ARG A 122 14.16 -4.46 8.67
C ARG A 122 13.52 -4.75 7.32
N SER A 123 12.87 -5.90 7.23
CA SER A 123 12.08 -6.31 6.05
C SER A 123 10.65 -6.60 6.48
N GLU A 124 9.69 -6.20 5.66
CA GLU A 124 8.27 -6.51 5.84
C GLU A 124 7.94 -7.85 5.19
N TRP A 125 7.21 -8.71 5.89
CA TRP A 125 6.77 -10.01 5.40
C TRP A 125 5.27 -10.19 5.61
N GLY A 126 4.55 -10.50 4.53
CA GLY A 126 3.16 -10.93 4.59
C GLY A 126 3.05 -12.43 4.36
N VAL A 127 2.64 -13.19 5.38
CA VAL A 127 2.40 -14.64 5.27
C VAL A 127 0.91 -14.91 5.22
N LYS A 128 0.46 -15.68 4.22
CA LYS A 128 -0.92 -16.17 4.10
C LYS A 128 -0.91 -17.69 4.06
N ALA A 129 -1.58 -18.32 5.02
CA ALA A 129 -1.78 -19.76 5.06
C ALA A 129 -3.24 -20.08 4.74
N TYR A 130 -3.45 -21.10 3.92
CA TYR A 130 -4.78 -21.58 3.52
C TYR A 130 -4.91 -23.03 3.98
N ALA A 131 -5.98 -23.36 4.68
CA ALA A 131 -6.29 -24.73 5.08
C ALA A 131 -7.58 -25.19 4.40
N ALA A 132 -7.57 -26.40 3.85
CA ALA A 132 -8.79 -27.04 3.38
C ALA A 132 -9.63 -27.46 4.60
N PRO A 133 -10.95 -27.17 4.66
CA PRO A 133 -11.79 -27.50 5.82
C PRO A 133 -11.70 -28.98 6.24
N GLU A 134 -11.43 -29.88 5.30
CA GLU A 134 -11.34 -31.33 5.47
C GLU A 134 -10.06 -31.75 6.19
N THR A 135 -8.97 -30.98 6.05
CA THR A 135 -7.68 -31.24 6.72
C THR A 135 -7.64 -30.79 8.18
N LEU A 136 -8.57 -29.93 8.62
CA LEU A 136 -8.71 -29.54 10.03
C LEU A 136 -9.50 -30.56 10.87
N ARG A 137 -10.00 -31.65 10.26
CA ARG A 137 -10.79 -32.70 10.92
C ARG A 137 -10.03 -34.02 11.13
N GLY A 138 -8.78 -34.12 10.70
CA GLY A 138 -7.90 -35.25 11.01
C GLY A 138 -7.03 -34.89 12.22
N GLU A 139 -7.04 -35.74 13.25
CA GLU A 139 -6.28 -35.65 14.51
C GLU A 139 -6.95 -34.90 15.68
N THR A 140 -8.21 -35.25 15.98
CA THR A 140 -8.63 -35.41 17.39
C THR A 140 -8.72 -36.90 17.73
N GLY A 141 -7.59 -37.60 17.58
CA GLY A 141 -7.34 -38.91 18.16
C GLY A 141 -6.61 -38.74 19.49
N ALA A 142 -7.21 -39.23 20.56
CA ALA A 142 -6.74 -39.05 21.93
C ALA A 142 -5.29 -39.51 22.18
N GLY A 143 -4.52 -38.68 22.89
CA GLY A 143 -3.48 -39.14 23.82
C GLY A 143 -2.10 -38.49 23.64
N GLY A 144 -1.69 -37.65 24.60
CA GLY A 144 -0.27 -37.33 24.82
C GLY A 144 0.01 -35.88 25.21
N ASP A 145 -0.06 -35.61 26.51
CA ASP A 145 0.41 -34.39 27.16
C ASP A 145 1.93 -34.23 26.97
N THR A 146 2.38 -33.20 26.23
CA THR A 146 3.63 -32.47 26.47
C THR A 146 3.56 -31.11 25.76
N ASP A 147 3.45 -30.04 26.56
CA ASP A 147 3.71 -28.65 26.18
C ASP A 147 5.21 -28.35 26.27
N PRO A 148 5.87 -27.92 25.18
CA PRO A 148 7.09 -27.14 25.29
C PRO A 148 6.92 -25.83 24.52
N GLY A 149 6.00 -24.97 24.93
CA GLY A 149 5.89 -23.64 24.35
C GLY A 149 4.62 -22.92 24.75
N GLY A 150 4.66 -22.28 25.93
CA GLY A 150 3.62 -21.36 26.40
C GLY A 150 3.34 -20.26 25.37
N GLY A 151 2.35 -20.50 24.53
CA GLY A 151 1.80 -19.58 23.55
C GLY A 151 0.28 -19.68 23.58
N LEU A 152 -0.38 -18.51 23.63
CA LEU A 152 -1.85 -18.43 23.57
C LEU A 152 -2.35 -19.12 22.30
N ALA A 153 -3.19 -20.15 22.47
CA ALA A 153 -3.77 -20.90 21.36
C ALA A 153 -4.54 -19.97 20.40
N PRO A 154 -4.38 -20.12 19.07
CA PRO A 154 -5.10 -19.30 18.11
C PRO A 154 -6.60 -19.64 18.14
N ARG A 155 -7.42 -18.61 18.30
CA ARG A 155 -8.87 -18.71 18.22
C ARG A 155 -9.31 -18.65 16.76
N ALA A 156 -9.70 -19.80 16.21
CA ALA A 156 -10.39 -19.87 14.92
C ALA A 156 -11.89 -19.58 15.13
N GLU A 157 -12.40 -18.51 14.53
CA GLU A 157 -13.84 -18.26 14.44
C GLU A 157 -14.43 -19.12 13.29
N PRO A 158 -15.68 -19.63 13.40
CA PRO A 158 -16.26 -20.51 12.39
C PRO A 158 -16.62 -19.77 11.10
N LEU A 159 -16.49 -20.47 9.96
CA LEU A 159 -16.86 -19.99 8.63
C LEU A 159 -18.39 -19.92 8.46
N THR A 160 -18.93 -18.71 8.27
CA THR A 160 -20.34 -18.48 7.90
C THR A 160 -20.43 -18.10 6.42
N GLY A 161 -20.38 -19.07 5.51
CA GLY A 161 -20.67 -18.86 4.08
C GLY A 161 -20.30 -20.02 3.14
N PRO A 162 -20.88 -20.12 1.91
CA PRO A 162 -20.64 -21.24 0.99
C PRO A 162 -19.26 -21.18 0.32
N GLN A 163 -18.67 -22.35 0.03
CA GLN A 163 -17.37 -22.48 -0.65
C GLN A 163 -17.41 -22.07 -2.14
N PRO A 164 -16.36 -21.40 -2.65
CA PRO A 164 -16.25 -21.09 -4.07
C PRO A 164 -15.67 -22.26 -4.90
N ALA A 165 -16.21 -22.43 -6.12
CA ALA A 165 -15.74 -23.37 -7.13
C ALA A 165 -14.42 -22.90 -7.81
N PRO A 166 -13.65 -23.79 -8.46
CA PRO A 166 -12.20 -23.64 -8.64
C PRO A 166 -11.76 -22.79 -9.86
N GLU A 167 -12.66 -22.07 -10.53
CA GLU A 167 -12.30 -21.34 -11.76
C GLU A 167 -12.65 -19.85 -11.66
N GLY A 168 -11.66 -19.07 -11.23
CA GLY A 168 -11.73 -17.61 -11.22
C GLY A 168 -10.68 -17.01 -10.29
N GLY A 169 -9.68 -16.32 -10.86
CA GLY A 169 -8.58 -15.71 -10.12
C GLY A 169 -9.04 -14.96 -8.86
N VAL A 170 -8.48 -15.36 -7.72
CA VAL A 170 -8.96 -15.04 -6.36
C VAL A 170 -8.99 -13.52 -6.06
N GLY A 171 -8.22 -12.72 -6.80
CA GLY A 171 -8.17 -11.26 -6.63
C GLY A 171 -9.51 -10.56 -6.90
N THR A 172 -10.25 -10.98 -7.93
CA THR A 172 -11.52 -10.34 -8.31
C THR A 172 -12.68 -10.73 -7.39
N ALA A 173 -12.63 -11.89 -6.75
CA ALA A 173 -13.65 -12.35 -5.81
C ALA A 173 -13.63 -11.54 -4.49
N TYR A 174 -12.44 -11.21 -3.98
CA TYR A 174 -12.28 -10.35 -2.81
C TYR A 174 -12.78 -8.91 -3.08
N LEU A 175 -12.42 -8.35 -4.25
CA LEU A 175 -12.84 -7.01 -4.65
C LEU A 175 -14.36 -6.91 -4.83
N ARG A 176 -15.01 -7.94 -5.39
CA ARG A 176 -16.48 -8.02 -5.50
C ARG A 176 -17.15 -8.05 -4.12
N ARG A 177 -16.65 -8.86 -3.18
CA ARG A 177 -17.22 -8.94 -1.82
C ARG A 177 -17.12 -7.59 -1.09
N ARG A 178 -15.98 -6.90 -1.20
CA ARG A 178 -15.77 -5.59 -0.57
C ARG A 178 -16.61 -4.46 -1.20
N GLN A 179 -17.00 -4.59 -2.48
CA GLN A 179 -17.95 -3.67 -3.13
C GLN A 179 -19.40 -3.91 -2.71
N GLU A 180 -19.81 -5.16 -2.54
CA GLU A 180 -21.17 -5.52 -2.09
C GLU A 180 -21.44 -5.09 -0.64
N GLU A 181 -20.44 -5.21 0.24
CA GLU A 181 -20.54 -4.74 1.63
C GLU A 181 -20.68 -3.22 1.72
N ARG A 182 -19.94 -2.44 0.91
CA ARG A 182 -20.09 -0.97 0.90
C ARG A 182 -21.43 -0.51 0.32
N ARG A 183 -22.01 -1.23 -0.64
CA ARG A 183 -23.36 -0.93 -1.17
C ARG A 183 -24.47 -1.24 -0.16
N ARG A 184 -24.27 -2.21 0.72
CA ARG A 184 -25.26 -2.60 1.74
C ARG A 184 -25.30 -1.63 2.93
N TYR A 185 -24.24 -0.86 3.14
CA TYR A 185 -24.12 0.15 4.20
C TYR A 185 -24.11 1.61 3.71
N ALA A 186 -24.37 1.84 2.42
CA ALA A 186 -24.46 3.18 1.83
C ALA A 186 -25.77 3.36 1.05
N VAL A 187 -26.87 3.50 1.79
CA VAL A 187 -28.10 4.23 1.41
C VAL A 187 -28.61 4.87 2.72
N PRO A 188 -29.04 6.14 2.72
CA PRO A 188 -29.09 7.03 3.90
C PRO A 188 -29.89 6.54 5.10
#